data_AF-A0A1S3JHM6-F1
#
_entry.id   AF-A0A1S3JHM6-F1
#
_cell.length_a   1.000
_cell.length_b   1.000
_cell.length_c   1.000
_cell.angle_alpha   90.00
_cell.angle_beta   90.00
_cell.angle_gamma   90.00
#
_symmetry.space_group_name_H-M   'P 1'
#
loop_
_entity.id
_entity.type
_entity.pdbx_description
1 polymer ?
#
loop_
_entity_poly.entity_id
_entity_poly.type
_entity_poly.pdbx_seq_one_letter_code
_entity_poly.pdbx_strand_id
1 'polypeptide(L)'
;MQEGQFEEMQENLKGQIQTRDSKIVEINEQLENIRGKAGDDLDLLEMNNNMSEGDKNVLLLQINIDFLSKRIETLDSQLTSAHQTVDNLREEEEMCQQILGFPLDEQYSLHSSIRRMMEENSTEKQKLQERISSLKGKLKTLRQEKDSLQIKLQGAELDKEMLKNSIKHMKHKFIDVRFNRPSRESSASSQSNDSLGDKLPELPASSFRLNTLHKSTSAPRLASYATPRIVNVSYAGSTNHGRLKTRHGSLSDTPATLEHSVCVVCRQEYKEADNHDRACRFHLKPYKEFNFEKSKRWQCCFKSAETAAGCSFGKHTSKLTYW
;
A
#
# COMPACT_ATOMS: atom_id res chain seq x y z
N MET A 1 -0.55 15.01 -21.97
CA MET A 1 -0.76 14.08 -20.83
C MET A 1 -0.48 12.69 -21.34
N GLN A 2 0.34 11.92 -20.63
CA GLN A 2 0.64 10.53 -20.97
C GLN A 2 -0.57 9.67 -20.58
N GLU A 3 -0.97 8.70 -21.40
CA GLU A 3 -2.16 7.84 -21.17
C GLU A 3 -2.19 7.24 -19.75
N GLY A 4 -1.03 6.90 -19.17
CA GLY A 4 -0.94 6.39 -17.80
C GLY A 4 -1.40 7.37 -16.69
N GLN A 5 -1.30 8.68 -16.90
CA GLN A 5 -1.78 9.68 -15.93
C GLN A 5 -3.30 9.78 -15.89
N PHE A 6 -3.96 9.42 -17.00
CA PHE A 6 -5.41 9.42 -17.09
C PHE A 6 -6.01 8.16 -16.44
N GLU A 7 -5.38 7.00 -16.65
CA GLU A 7 -5.79 5.74 -16.01
C GLU A 7 -5.66 5.80 -14.47
N GLU A 8 -4.55 6.37 -13.96
CA GLU A 8 -4.36 6.56 -12.52
C GLU A 8 -5.42 7.48 -11.90
N MET A 9 -5.79 8.55 -12.63
CA MET A 9 -6.85 9.46 -12.20
C MET A 9 -8.22 8.78 -12.17
N GLN A 10 -8.52 7.92 -13.15
CA GLN A 10 -9.77 7.15 -13.21
C GLN A 10 -9.88 6.14 -12.07
N GLU A 11 -8.81 5.40 -11.76
CA GLU A 11 -8.80 4.46 -10.64
C GLU A 11 -8.92 5.17 -9.29
N ASN A 12 -8.28 6.34 -9.12
CA ASN A 12 -8.44 7.16 -7.92
C ASN A 12 -9.88 7.67 -7.74
N LEU A 13 -10.50 8.18 -8.81
CA LEU A 13 -11.91 8.60 -8.80
C LEU A 13 -12.84 7.44 -8.44
N LYS A 14 -12.60 6.26 -9.00
CA LYS A 14 -13.38 5.05 -8.71
C LYS A 14 -13.26 4.62 -7.25
N GLY A 15 -12.05 4.64 -6.68
CA GLY A 15 -11.85 4.36 -5.25
C GLY A 15 -12.54 5.37 -4.33
N GLN A 16 -12.53 6.65 -4.71
CA GLN A 16 -13.25 7.70 -3.97
C GLN A 16 -14.77 7.53 -4.03
N ILE A 17 -15.32 7.14 -5.19
CA ILE A 17 -16.76 6.86 -5.35
C ILE A 17 -17.16 5.67 -4.46
N GLN A 18 -16.41 4.56 -4.52
CA GLN A 18 -16.68 3.40 -3.66
C GLN A 18 -16.64 3.74 -2.17
N THR A 19 -15.67 4.56 -1.74
CA THR A 19 -15.58 5.01 -0.35
C THR A 19 -16.78 5.87 0.06
N ARG A 20 -17.29 6.72 -0.84
CA ARG A 20 -18.49 7.54 -0.60
C ARG A 20 -19.74 6.67 -0.52
N ASP A 21 -19.89 5.70 -1.40
CA ASP A 21 -21.03 4.80 -1.41
C ASP A 21 -21.11 3.97 -0.13
N SER A 22 -19.98 3.45 0.37
CA SER A 22 -19.94 2.74 1.66
C SER A 22 -20.38 3.62 2.83
N LYS A 23 -19.98 4.90 2.85
CA LYS A 23 -20.41 5.85 3.89
C LYS A 23 -21.89 6.18 3.81
N ILE A 24 -22.45 6.27 2.60
CA ILE A 24 -23.89 6.51 2.42
C ILE A 24 -24.71 5.34 2.99
N VAL A 25 -24.27 4.10 2.75
CA VAL A 25 -24.91 2.90 3.32
C VAL A 25 -24.89 2.95 4.85
N GLU A 26 -23.74 3.23 5.45
CA GLU A 26 -23.58 3.33 6.91
C GLU A 26 -24.49 4.42 7.52
N ILE A 27 -24.55 5.60 6.89
CA ILE A 27 -25.41 6.70 7.34
C ILE A 27 -26.89 6.31 7.26
N ASN A 28 -27.32 5.64 6.19
CA ASN A 28 -28.70 5.21 6.03
C ASN A 28 -29.11 4.17 7.08
N GLU A 29 -28.21 3.24 7.42
CA GLU A 29 -28.45 2.26 8.50
C GLU A 29 -28.58 2.95 9.87
N GLN A 30 -27.77 3.96 10.14
CA GLN A 30 -27.89 4.77 11.35
C GLN A 30 -29.21 5.55 11.40
N LEU A 31 -29.66 6.12 10.28
CA LEU A 31 -30.93 6.85 10.21
C LEU A 31 -32.15 5.95 10.41
N GLU A 32 -32.17 4.75 9.84
CA GLU A 32 -33.27 3.80 10.08
C GLU A 32 -33.31 3.34 11.54
N ASN A 33 -32.14 3.14 12.18
CA ASN A 33 -32.08 2.86 13.62
C ASN A 33 -32.62 4.01 14.48
N ILE A 34 -32.35 5.27 14.10
CA ILE A 34 -32.89 6.44 14.82
C ILE A 34 -34.41 6.56 14.59
N ARG A 35 -34.87 6.33 13.36
CA ARG A 35 -36.30 6.39 13.02
C ARG A 35 -37.10 5.33 13.77
N GLY A 36 -36.58 4.10 13.88
CA GLY A 36 -37.21 3.04 14.68
C GLY A 36 -37.42 3.46 16.13
N LYS A 37 -36.35 3.95 16.77
CA LYS A 37 -36.41 4.43 18.17
C LYS A 37 -37.37 5.60 18.37
N ALA A 38 -37.40 6.56 17.44
CA ALA A 38 -38.29 7.71 17.53
C ALA A 38 -39.77 7.33 17.32
N GLY A 39 -40.06 6.28 16.54
CA GLY A 39 -41.40 5.72 16.39
C GLY A 39 -41.89 5.09 17.69
N ASP A 40 -41.04 4.26 18.31
CA ASP A 40 -41.34 3.61 19.60
C ASP A 40 -41.62 4.65 20.71
N ASP A 41 -40.85 5.75 20.75
CA ASP A 41 -41.03 6.83 21.72
C ASP A 41 -42.35 7.61 21.52
N LEU A 42 -42.84 7.74 20.28
CA LEU A 42 -44.07 8.45 19.97
C LEU A 42 -45.31 7.67 20.40
N ASP A 43 -45.31 6.35 20.15
CA ASP A 43 -46.39 5.44 20.55
C ASP A 43 -46.52 5.39 22.09
N LEU A 44 -45.40 5.43 22.81
CA LEU A 44 -45.38 5.50 24.29
C LEU A 44 -46.00 6.80 24.83
N LEU A 45 -45.80 7.93 24.15
CA LEU A 45 -46.36 9.23 24.56
C LEU A 45 -47.87 9.31 24.32
N GLU A 46 -48.37 8.74 23.22
CA GLU A 46 -49.80 8.73 22.91
C GLU A 46 -50.59 7.80 23.86
N MET A 47 -50.00 6.66 24.25
CA MET A 47 -50.56 5.78 25.28
C MET A 47 -50.64 6.46 26.66
N ASN A 48 -49.60 7.17 27.08
CA ASN A 48 -49.52 7.78 28.42
C ASN A 48 -50.62 8.84 28.68
N ASN A 49 -51.06 9.56 27.65
CA ASN A 49 -52.09 10.60 27.78
C ASN A 49 -53.51 10.05 27.96
N ASN A 50 -53.75 8.78 27.59
CA ASN A 50 -55.09 8.16 27.58
C ASN A 50 -55.27 7.05 28.63
N MET A 51 -54.26 6.79 29.46
CA MET A 51 -54.25 5.69 30.44
C MET A 51 -54.70 6.09 31.84
N SER A 52 -55.39 5.18 32.54
CA SER A 52 -55.67 5.35 33.97
C SER A 52 -54.39 5.20 34.79
N GLU A 53 -54.37 5.75 36.01
CA GLU A 53 -53.19 5.66 36.90
C GLU A 53 -52.82 4.21 37.23
N GLY A 54 -53.80 3.30 37.26
CA GLY A 54 -53.57 1.87 37.40
C GLY A 54 -52.82 1.28 36.20
N ASP A 55 -53.23 1.65 34.98
CA ASP A 55 -52.59 1.18 33.76
C ASP A 55 -51.16 1.74 33.61
N LYS A 56 -50.92 2.98 34.04
CA LYS A 56 -49.58 3.58 34.06
C LYS A 56 -48.61 2.83 34.98
N ASN A 57 -49.10 2.40 36.14
CA ASN A 57 -48.31 1.58 37.06
C ASN A 57 -48.00 0.19 36.48
N VAL A 58 -48.96 -0.44 35.79
CA VAL A 58 -48.74 -1.70 35.08
C VAL A 58 -47.71 -1.54 33.95
N LEU A 59 -47.81 -0.47 33.16
CA LEU A 59 -46.85 -0.16 32.11
C LEU A 59 -45.44 0.06 32.68
N LEU A 60 -45.32 0.81 33.77
CA LEU A 60 -44.04 1.05 34.43
C LEU A 60 -43.42 -0.25 34.96
N LEU A 61 -44.23 -1.14 35.53
CA LEU A 61 -43.78 -2.48 35.94
C LEU A 61 -43.34 -3.32 34.74
N GLN A 62 -44.07 -3.29 33.63
CA GLN A 62 -43.70 -4.00 32.41
C GLN A 62 -42.37 -3.49 31.85
N ILE A 63 -42.19 -2.17 31.73
CA ILE A 63 -40.93 -1.54 31.29
C ILE A 63 -39.76 -1.98 32.19
N ASN A 64 -39.96 -2.00 33.51
CA ASN A 64 -38.94 -2.44 34.45
C ASN A 64 -38.61 -3.93 34.28
N ILE A 65 -39.61 -4.79 34.08
CA ILE A 65 -39.43 -6.22 33.82
C ILE A 65 -38.65 -6.42 32.52
N ASP A 66 -39.00 -5.71 31.45
CA ASP A 66 -38.34 -5.81 30.15
C ASP A 66 -36.88 -5.33 30.24
N PHE A 67 -36.63 -4.21 30.94
CA PHE A 67 -35.30 -3.70 31.20
C PHE A 67 -34.44 -4.70 31.98
N LEU A 68 -34.98 -5.28 33.05
CA LEU A 68 -34.28 -6.26 33.87
C LEU A 68 -34.02 -7.55 33.08
N SER A 69 -34.99 -8.01 32.29
CA SER A 69 -34.83 -9.19 31.43
C SER A 69 -33.71 -8.98 30.41
N LYS A 70 -33.67 -7.81 29.77
CA LYS A 70 -32.60 -7.48 28.82
C LYS A 70 -31.24 -7.38 29.49
N ARG A 71 -31.20 -6.87 30.72
CA ARG A 71 -29.97 -6.81 31.52
C ARG A 71 -29.47 -8.21 31.87
N ILE A 72 -30.36 -9.13 32.24
CA ILE A 72 -30.03 -10.54 32.51
C ILE A 72 -29.46 -11.20 31.25
N GLU A 73 -30.10 -11.06 30.09
CA GLU A 73 -29.59 -11.61 28.81
C GLU A 73 -28.19 -11.09 28.50
N THR A 74 -27.96 -9.79 28.72
CA THR A 74 -26.64 -9.18 28.48
C THR A 74 -25.58 -9.75 29.41
N LEU A 75 -25.91 -9.93 30.69
CA LEU A 75 -25.00 -10.51 31.67
C LEU A 75 -24.71 -11.99 31.37
N ASP A 76 -25.69 -12.75 30.90
CA ASP A 76 -25.53 -14.16 30.54
C ASP A 76 -24.61 -14.33 29.31
N SER A 77 -24.77 -13.44 28.32
CA SER A 77 -23.85 -13.36 27.17
C SER A 77 -22.42 -13.01 27.60
N GLN A 78 -22.26 -12.04 28.51
CA GLN A 78 -20.95 -11.67 29.06
C GLN A 78 -20.31 -12.82 29.84
N LEU A 79 -21.10 -13.54 30.65
CA LEU A 79 -20.64 -14.69 31.41
C LEU A 79 -20.18 -15.83 30.49
N THR A 80 -20.93 -16.10 29.42
CA THR A 80 -20.56 -17.10 28.41
C THR A 80 -19.23 -16.75 27.73
N SER A 81 -19.04 -15.47 27.36
CA SER A 81 -17.78 -15.00 26.78
C SER A 81 -16.61 -15.09 27.77
N ALA A 82 -16.85 -14.83 29.06
CA ALA A 82 -15.84 -14.97 30.10
C ALA A 82 -15.44 -16.44 30.28
N HIS A 83 -16.39 -17.37 30.32
CA HIS A 83 -16.11 -18.80 30.40
C HIS A 83 -15.26 -19.28 29.20
N GLN A 84 -15.60 -18.89 27.97
CA GLN A 84 -14.78 -19.21 26.81
C GLN A 84 -13.35 -18.68 26.94
N THR A 85 -13.19 -17.49 27.51
CA THR A 85 -11.86 -16.90 27.73
C THR A 85 -11.05 -17.72 28.74
N VAL A 86 -11.69 -18.19 29.81
CA VAL A 86 -11.05 -19.05 30.81
C VAL A 86 -10.63 -20.38 30.20
N ASP A 87 -11.48 -21.01 29.38
CA ASP A 87 -11.14 -22.26 28.71
C ASP A 87 -9.93 -22.10 27.77
N ASN A 88 -9.89 -21.02 26.99
CA ASN A 88 -8.73 -20.72 26.13
C ASN A 88 -7.43 -20.55 26.95
N LEU A 89 -7.50 -19.81 28.07
CA LEU A 89 -6.33 -19.62 28.94
C LEU A 89 -5.86 -20.93 29.59
N ARG A 90 -6.80 -21.83 29.89
CA ARG A 90 -6.47 -23.16 30.41
C ARG A 90 -5.74 -24.01 29.38
N GLU A 91 -6.17 -23.98 28.11
CA GLU A 91 -5.45 -24.66 27.02
C GLU A 91 -4.02 -24.10 26.84
N GLU A 92 -3.85 -22.78 26.95
CA GLU A 92 -2.52 -22.14 26.93
C GLU A 92 -1.65 -22.56 28.12
N GLU A 93 -2.22 -22.69 29.32
CA GLU A 93 -1.52 -23.18 30.50
C GLU A 93 -1.07 -24.63 30.31
N GLU A 94 -1.95 -25.50 29.82
CA GLU A 94 -1.63 -26.91 29.54
C GLU A 94 -0.50 -27.03 28.50
N MET A 95 -0.48 -26.18 27.47
CA MET A 95 0.61 -26.09 26.49
C MET A 95 1.93 -25.66 27.16
N CYS A 96 1.91 -24.66 28.03
CA CYS A 96 3.09 -24.20 28.76
C CYS A 96 3.63 -25.28 29.71
N GLN A 97 2.74 -25.99 30.41
CA GLN A 97 3.12 -27.10 31.29
C GLN A 97 3.73 -28.26 30.51
N GLN A 98 3.18 -28.61 29.34
CA GLN A 98 3.78 -29.60 28.45
C GLN A 98 5.19 -29.18 28.02
N ILE A 99 5.37 -27.92 27.61
CA ILE A 99 6.70 -27.39 27.24
C ILE A 99 7.65 -27.53 28.43
N LEU A 100 7.28 -27.03 29.61
CA LEU A 100 8.12 -27.05 30.82
C LEU A 100 8.43 -28.46 31.35
N GLY A 101 7.63 -29.48 30.99
CA GLY A 101 7.85 -30.88 31.34
C GLY A 101 8.94 -31.60 30.54
N PHE A 102 9.44 -31.02 29.45
CA PHE A 102 10.55 -31.58 28.69
C PHE A 102 11.91 -31.28 29.37
N PRO A 103 12.87 -32.23 29.35
CA PRO A 103 14.25 -31.92 29.69
C PRO A 103 14.73 -30.75 28.83
N LEU A 104 15.40 -29.76 29.45
CA LEU A 104 15.90 -28.57 28.77
C LEU A 104 16.69 -28.92 27.50
N ASP A 105 17.46 -30.01 27.53
CA ASP A 105 18.26 -30.47 26.39
C ASP A 105 17.41 -30.88 25.16
N GLU A 106 16.23 -31.48 25.38
CA GLU A 106 15.30 -31.83 24.31
C GLU A 106 14.57 -30.59 23.77
N GLN A 107 14.23 -29.63 24.63
CA GLN A 107 13.69 -28.34 24.20
C GLN A 107 14.70 -27.56 23.36
N TYR A 108 15.98 -27.52 23.76
CA TYR A 108 17.03 -26.88 22.98
C TYR A 108 17.25 -27.59 21.64
N SER A 109 17.19 -28.91 21.61
CA SER A 109 17.28 -29.71 20.38
C SER A 109 16.12 -29.40 19.42
N LEU A 110 14.88 -29.41 19.92
CA LEU A 110 13.69 -29.08 19.14
C LEU A 110 13.73 -27.64 18.65
N HIS A 111 14.07 -26.68 19.52
CA HIS A 111 14.19 -25.27 19.18
C HIS A 111 15.28 -25.04 18.12
N SER A 112 16.43 -25.73 18.23
CA SER A 112 17.49 -25.63 17.22
C SER A 112 17.07 -26.19 15.86
N SER A 113 16.28 -27.27 15.87
CA SER A 113 15.72 -27.89 14.65
C SER A 113 14.68 -26.98 14.00
N ILE A 114 13.77 -26.39 14.78
CA ILE A 114 12.79 -25.41 14.30
C ILE A 114 13.50 -24.17 13.73
N ARG A 115 14.54 -23.66 14.42
CA ARG A 115 15.33 -22.54 13.91
C ARG A 115 15.98 -22.85 12.56
N ARG A 116 16.58 -24.04 12.41
CA ARG A 116 17.16 -24.49 11.14
C ARG A 116 16.11 -24.56 10.03
N MET A 117 14.94 -25.14 10.29
CA MET A 117 13.86 -25.18 9.30
C MET A 117 13.36 -23.77 8.91
N MET A 118 13.27 -22.85 9.87
CA MET A 118 12.90 -21.45 9.56
C MET A 118 13.95 -20.76 8.69
N GLU A 119 15.24 -21.00 8.95
CA GLU A 119 16.34 -20.47 8.14
C GLU A 119 16.30 -21.06 6.72
N GLU A 120 16.12 -22.38 6.58
CA GLU A 120 15.97 -23.05 5.29
C GLU A 120 14.79 -22.47 4.49
N ASN A 121 13.61 -22.38 5.11
CA ASN A 121 12.43 -21.77 4.49
C ASN A 121 12.65 -20.31 4.09
N SER A 122 13.39 -19.54 4.89
CA SER A 122 13.76 -18.16 4.56
C SER A 122 14.65 -18.10 3.31
N THR A 123 15.63 -19.00 3.20
CA THR A 123 16.49 -19.07 2.01
C THR A 123 15.73 -19.53 0.76
N GLU A 124 14.81 -20.48 0.89
CA GLU A 124 13.96 -20.91 -0.23
C GLU A 124 13.05 -19.79 -0.71
N LYS A 125 12.43 -19.06 0.22
CA LYS A 125 11.64 -17.87 -0.08
C LYS A 125 12.46 -16.85 -0.88
N GLN A 126 13.71 -16.61 -0.50
CA GLN A 126 14.59 -15.70 -1.25
C GLN A 126 14.87 -16.21 -2.68
N LYS A 127 15.21 -17.50 -2.84
CA LYS A 127 15.43 -18.12 -4.16
C LYS A 127 14.18 -18.00 -5.07
N LEU A 128 12.99 -18.20 -4.50
CA LEU A 128 11.73 -18.04 -5.23
C LEU A 128 11.50 -16.59 -5.64
N GLN A 129 11.78 -15.62 -4.76
CA GLN A 129 11.68 -14.19 -5.09
C GLN A 129 12.63 -13.77 -6.23
N GLU A 130 13.86 -14.28 -6.23
CA GLU A 130 14.82 -14.05 -7.31
C GLU A 130 14.33 -14.65 -8.63
N ARG A 131 13.79 -15.89 -8.59
CA ARG A 131 13.23 -16.54 -9.77
C ARG A 131 12.02 -15.80 -10.33
N ILE A 132 11.12 -15.31 -9.48
CA ILE A 132 9.98 -14.47 -9.88
C ILE A 132 10.47 -13.20 -10.57
N SER A 133 11.49 -12.54 -10.00
CA SER A 133 12.06 -11.32 -10.57
C SER A 133 12.68 -11.58 -11.95
N SER A 134 13.40 -12.70 -12.11
CA SER A 134 13.93 -13.13 -13.41
C SER A 134 12.83 -13.40 -14.44
N LEU A 135 11.77 -14.11 -14.05
CA LEU A 135 10.64 -14.42 -14.93
C LEU A 135 9.87 -13.15 -15.35
N LYS A 136 9.68 -12.20 -14.44
CA LYS A 136 9.10 -10.88 -14.77
C LYS A 136 9.95 -10.14 -15.82
N GLY A 137 11.27 -10.20 -15.69
CA GLY A 137 12.19 -9.66 -16.69
C GLY A 137 12.00 -10.29 -18.08
N LYS A 138 11.99 -11.63 -18.15
CA LYS A 138 11.76 -12.37 -19.40
C LYS A 138 10.38 -12.10 -20.01
N LEU A 139 9.34 -11.96 -19.19
CA LEU A 139 8.00 -11.62 -19.64
C LEU A 139 7.98 -10.22 -20.29
N LYS A 140 8.70 -9.25 -19.71
CA LYS A 140 8.82 -7.91 -20.27
C LYS A 140 9.49 -7.93 -21.64
N THR A 141 10.58 -8.68 -21.82
CA THR A 141 11.26 -8.78 -23.12
C THR A 141 10.38 -9.46 -24.17
N LEU A 142 9.69 -10.56 -23.81
CA LEU A 142 8.76 -11.23 -24.73
C LEU A 142 7.59 -10.34 -25.14
N ARG A 143 7.08 -9.49 -24.24
CA ARG A 143 6.05 -8.49 -24.59
C ARG A 143 6.59 -7.48 -25.60
N GLN A 144 7.80 -6.94 -25.37
CA GLN A 144 8.44 -6.01 -26.31
C GLN A 144 8.68 -6.64 -27.68
N GLU A 145 9.11 -7.91 -27.73
CA GLU A 145 9.27 -8.66 -28.98
C GLU A 145 7.93 -8.86 -29.70
N LYS A 146 6.88 -9.23 -28.98
CA LYS A 146 5.52 -9.35 -29.52
C LYS A 146 5.07 -8.03 -30.15
N ASP A 147 5.22 -6.92 -29.43
CA ASP A 147 4.80 -5.60 -29.90
C ASP A 147 5.59 -5.20 -31.17
N SER A 148 6.90 -5.48 -31.19
CA SER A 148 7.73 -5.25 -32.38
C SER A 148 7.29 -6.08 -33.59
N LEU A 149 6.95 -7.36 -33.38
CA LEU A 149 6.44 -8.23 -34.44
C LEU A 149 5.06 -7.78 -34.93
N GLN A 150 4.21 -7.29 -34.04
CA GLN A 150 2.88 -6.78 -34.40
C GLN A 150 2.97 -5.53 -35.27
N ILE A 151 3.91 -4.62 -34.98
CA ILE A 151 4.20 -3.46 -35.83
C ILE A 151 4.69 -3.92 -37.22
N LYS A 152 5.60 -4.90 -37.27
CA LYS A 152 6.10 -5.45 -38.54
C LYS A 152 4.99 -6.10 -39.37
N LEU A 153 4.08 -6.82 -38.72
CA LEU A 153 2.93 -7.44 -39.38
C LEU A 153 2.00 -6.39 -40.01
N GLN A 154 1.68 -5.33 -39.26
CA GLN A 154 0.87 -4.21 -39.78
C GLN A 154 1.53 -3.54 -40.99
N GLY A 155 2.86 -3.35 -40.97
CA GLY A 155 3.60 -2.84 -42.12
C GLY A 155 3.50 -3.74 -43.35
N ALA A 156 3.69 -5.06 -43.18
CA ALA A 156 3.56 -6.02 -44.27
C ALA A 156 2.13 -6.10 -44.85
N GLU A 157 1.10 -5.93 -44.01
CA GLU A 157 -0.30 -5.86 -44.46
C GLU A 157 -0.58 -4.61 -45.30
N LEU A 158 -0.02 -3.46 -44.91
CA LEU A 158 -0.09 -2.23 -45.72
C LEU A 158 0.60 -2.39 -47.07
N ASP A 159 1.81 -2.96 -47.08
CA ASP A 159 2.57 -3.22 -48.32
C ASP A 159 1.80 -4.17 -49.25
N LYS A 160 1.16 -5.20 -48.70
CA LYS A 160 0.31 -6.14 -49.45
C LYS A 160 -0.86 -5.42 -50.12
N GLU A 161 -1.56 -4.53 -49.41
CA GLU A 161 -2.67 -3.77 -49.99
C GLU A 161 -2.19 -2.74 -51.03
N MET A 162 -1.04 -2.10 -50.84
CA MET A 162 -0.42 -1.25 -51.87
C MET A 162 -0.14 -2.05 -53.16
N LEU A 163 0.51 -3.21 -53.04
CA LEU A 163 0.80 -4.08 -54.19
C LEU A 163 -0.47 -4.52 -54.91
N LYS A 164 -1.51 -4.91 -54.16
CA LYS A 164 -2.81 -5.29 -54.72
C LYS A 164 -3.46 -4.14 -55.50
N ASN A 165 -3.39 -2.92 -54.99
CA ASN A 165 -3.86 -1.72 -55.69
C ASN A 165 -3.03 -1.43 -56.96
N SER A 166 -1.71 -1.55 -56.89
CA SER A 166 -0.83 -1.42 -58.07
C SER A 166 -1.15 -2.45 -59.14
N ILE A 167 -1.39 -3.71 -58.76
CA ILE A 167 -1.79 -4.78 -59.68
C ILE A 167 -3.15 -4.46 -60.32
N LYS A 168 -4.13 -3.98 -59.53
CA LYS A 168 -5.44 -3.58 -60.05
C LYS A 168 -5.31 -2.46 -61.10
N HIS A 169 -4.49 -1.45 -60.80
CA HIS A 169 -4.20 -0.35 -61.72
C HIS A 169 -3.53 -0.81 -63.01
N MET A 170 -2.51 -1.68 -62.89
CA MET A 170 -1.85 -2.27 -64.07
C MET A 170 -2.82 -3.08 -64.94
N LYS A 171 -3.73 -3.85 -64.31
CA LYS A 171 -4.79 -4.56 -65.03
C LYS A 171 -5.70 -3.60 -65.81
N HIS A 172 -6.14 -2.50 -65.20
CA HIS A 172 -6.96 -1.49 -65.90
C HIS A 172 -6.22 -0.86 -67.06
N LYS A 173 -4.97 -0.41 -66.86
CA LYS A 173 -4.13 0.11 -67.95
C LYS A 173 -3.94 -0.89 -69.10
N PHE A 174 -3.75 -2.16 -68.78
CA PHE A 174 -3.58 -3.19 -69.81
C PHE A 174 -4.87 -3.41 -70.62
N ILE A 175 -6.03 -3.33 -69.96
CA ILE A 175 -7.34 -3.36 -70.64
C ILE A 175 -7.46 -2.13 -71.55
N ASP A 176 -7.13 -0.93 -71.08
CA ASP A 176 -7.20 0.29 -71.91
C ASP A 176 -6.30 0.20 -73.15
N VAL A 177 -5.08 -0.30 -73.03
CA VAL A 177 -4.16 -0.52 -74.17
C VAL A 177 -4.71 -1.56 -75.15
N ARG A 178 -5.36 -2.61 -74.64
CA ARG A 178 -5.93 -3.68 -75.46
C ARG A 178 -7.17 -3.22 -76.24
N PHE A 179 -7.99 -2.34 -75.68
CA PHE A 179 -9.23 -1.86 -76.30
C PHE A 179 -9.08 -0.54 -77.08
N ASN A 180 -8.04 0.27 -76.83
CA ASN A 180 -7.72 1.49 -77.62
C ASN A 180 -6.66 1.28 -78.70
N ARG A 181 -6.41 0.04 -79.14
CA ARG A 181 -5.51 -0.24 -80.26
C ARG A 181 -6.17 0.25 -81.57
N PRO A 182 -5.63 1.24 -82.28
CA PRO A 182 -6.20 1.64 -83.57
C PRO A 182 -6.02 0.47 -84.55
N SER A 183 -7.11 0.03 -85.17
CA SER A 183 -7.08 -0.93 -86.28
C SER A 183 -6.21 -0.37 -87.40
N ARG A 184 -4.96 -0.86 -87.49
CA ARG A 184 -4.15 -0.73 -88.69
C ARG A 184 -4.29 -2.04 -89.47
N GLU A 185 -5.23 -2.04 -90.40
CA GLU A 185 -5.24 -2.98 -91.50
C GLU A 185 -4.15 -2.62 -92.52
N SER A 186 -3.72 -3.66 -93.25
CA SER A 186 -3.06 -3.62 -94.58
C SER A 186 -1.54 -3.47 -94.62
N SER A 187 -0.84 -4.60 -94.82
CA SER A 187 -0.26 -4.98 -96.12
C SER A 187 0.93 -5.94 -95.99
N ALA A 188 0.93 -6.96 -96.85
CA ALA A 188 1.84 -8.09 -96.89
C ALA A 188 3.18 -7.82 -97.62
N SER A 189 4.22 -8.56 -97.25
CA SER A 189 5.25 -9.22 -98.11
C SER A 189 6.35 -9.79 -97.17
N SER A 190 6.47 -11.10 -97.00
CA SER A 190 7.24 -12.08 -97.80
C SER A 190 8.76 -12.11 -97.51
N GLN A 191 9.28 -13.34 -97.33
CA GLN A 191 10.69 -13.78 -97.19
C GLN A 191 11.35 -13.59 -95.81
N SER A 192 12.15 -14.49 -95.25
CA SER A 192 12.49 -15.90 -95.49
C SER A 192 13.28 -16.36 -94.25
N ASN A 193 13.28 -17.66 -93.98
CA ASN A 193 13.93 -18.28 -92.83
C ASN A 193 15.40 -17.88 -92.65
N ASP A 194 15.81 -17.65 -91.39
CA ASP A 194 17.07 -18.22 -90.91
C ASP A 194 17.04 -18.43 -89.38
N SER A 195 17.55 -19.60 -89.02
CA SER A 195 17.62 -20.17 -87.68
C SER A 195 18.80 -19.57 -86.91
N LEU A 196 18.61 -19.15 -85.66
CA LEU A 196 19.67 -19.09 -84.64
C LEU A 196 19.14 -18.68 -83.25
N GLY A 197 19.32 -19.58 -82.28
CA GLY A 197 19.76 -19.20 -80.93
C GLY A 197 18.71 -19.09 -79.84
N ASP A 198 18.48 -20.21 -79.14
CA ASP A 198 17.97 -20.27 -77.77
C ASP A 198 18.71 -19.30 -76.84
N LYS A 199 18.00 -18.33 -76.25
CA LYS A 199 18.35 -17.71 -74.96
C LYS A 199 17.08 -17.30 -74.20
N LEU A 200 16.67 -18.17 -73.28
CA LEU A 200 15.80 -17.81 -72.15
C LEU A 200 16.55 -16.83 -71.23
N PRO A 201 15.93 -15.72 -70.77
CA PRO A 201 16.46 -14.97 -69.65
C PRO A 201 16.04 -15.63 -68.33
N GLU A 202 17.05 -16.09 -67.58
CA GLU A 202 16.94 -16.58 -66.21
C GLU A 202 16.40 -15.49 -65.25
N LEU A 203 15.40 -15.86 -64.46
CA LEU A 203 14.97 -15.11 -63.28
C LEU A 203 15.95 -15.37 -62.13
N PRO A 204 16.45 -14.35 -61.40
CA PRO A 204 17.28 -14.60 -60.23
C PRO A 204 16.42 -15.10 -59.06
N ALA A 205 16.50 -16.40 -58.79
CA ALA A 205 16.15 -16.99 -57.51
C ALA A 205 17.14 -16.49 -56.45
N SER A 206 16.74 -15.52 -55.62
CA SER A 206 17.46 -15.21 -54.38
C SER A 206 16.93 -16.10 -53.27
N SER A 207 17.80 -17.04 -52.91
CA SER A 207 17.67 -18.06 -51.90
C SER A 207 17.45 -17.51 -50.49
N PHE A 208 16.46 -18.07 -49.80
CA PHE A 208 16.43 -18.22 -48.35
C PHE A 208 17.76 -18.80 -47.85
N ARG A 209 18.38 -18.16 -46.85
CA ARG A 209 19.32 -18.81 -45.93
C ARG A 209 18.91 -18.54 -44.49
N LEU A 210 18.46 -19.60 -43.85
CA LEU A 210 18.44 -19.78 -42.40
C LEU A 210 19.88 -19.77 -41.89
N ASN A 211 20.18 -18.94 -40.89
CA ASN A 211 21.37 -19.11 -40.06
C ASN A 211 20.95 -19.48 -38.64
N THR A 212 21.36 -20.68 -38.27
CA THR A 212 21.25 -21.30 -36.95
C THR A 212 22.28 -20.75 -35.97
N LEU A 213 21.88 -20.83 -34.69
CA LEU A 213 22.62 -20.66 -33.44
C LEU A 213 24.16 -20.77 -33.49
N HIS A 214 24.83 -19.83 -32.82
CA HIS A 214 26.03 -20.12 -32.04
C HIS A 214 25.83 -19.71 -30.57
N LYS A 215 26.11 -20.70 -29.71
CA LYS A 215 26.09 -20.69 -28.25
C LYS A 215 27.50 -20.30 -27.79
N SER A 216 27.63 -19.25 -26.98
CA SER A 216 28.89 -18.90 -26.32
C SER A 216 28.64 -18.49 -24.87
N THR A 217 28.96 -19.43 -24.00
CA THR A 217 29.19 -19.31 -22.56
C THR A 217 30.33 -18.34 -22.26
N SER A 218 30.12 -17.40 -21.33
CA SER A 218 31.18 -16.87 -20.46
C SER A 218 30.58 -15.99 -19.33
N ALA A 219 30.66 -16.50 -18.11
CA ALA A 219 30.93 -15.72 -16.90
C ALA A 219 32.43 -15.95 -16.56
N PRO A 220 33.07 -15.29 -15.56
CA PRO A 220 32.55 -14.34 -14.57
C PRO A 220 33.48 -13.12 -14.33
N ARG A 221 33.08 -12.16 -13.48
CA ARG A 221 33.93 -11.67 -12.36
C ARG A 221 33.19 -10.72 -11.42
N LEU A 222 33.39 -11.01 -10.13
CA LEU A 222 32.99 -10.30 -8.94
C LEU A 222 33.71 -8.94 -8.83
N ALA A 223 32.97 -7.91 -8.40
CA ALA A 223 33.55 -6.73 -7.76
C ALA A 223 32.62 -6.30 -6.61
N SER A 224 33.13 -6.48 -5.39
CA SER A 224 32.51 -6.05 -4.14
C SER A 224 32.56 -4.52 -4.03
N TYR A 225 31.45 -3.90 -3.64
CA TYR A 225 31.49 -2.55 -3.07
C TYR A 225 30.82 -2.52 -1.71
N ALA A 226 31.60 -1.99 -0.78
CA ALA A 226 31.41 -1.92 0.64
C ALA A 226 30.20 -1.06 1.05
N THR A 227 29.53 -1.51 2.10
CA THR A 227 28.62 -0.72 2.92
C THR A 227 29.41 0.17 3.88
N PRO A 228 29.09 1.47 4.04
CA PRO A 228 29.62 2.24 5.15
C PRO A 228 28.78 2.00 6.41
N ARG A 229 29.44 1.44 7.43
CA ARG A 229 29.05 1.49 8.84
C ARG A 229 29.01 2.94 9.30
N ILE A 230 27.87 3.40 9.82
CA ILE A 230 27.84 4.59 10.68
C ILE A 230 27.90 4.11 12.13
N VAL A 231 28.97 4.54 12.78
CA VAL A 231 29.37 4.22 14.15
C VAL A 231 28.58 5.10 15.11
N ASN A 232 27.90 4.47 16.07
CA ASN A 232 27.45 5.16 17.28
C ASN A 232 28.67 5.56 18.10
N VAL A 233 28.96 6.86 18.16
CA VAL A 233 29.90 7.41 19.14
C VAL A 233 29.09 7.96 20.31
N SER A 234 29.13 7.22 21.42
CA SER A 234 28.79 7.71 22.74
C SER A 234 29.91 8.65 23.21
N TYR A 235 29.59 9.88 23.57
CA TYR A 235 30.47 10.71 24.40
C TYR A 235 29.69 11.23 25.60
N ALA A 236 30.03 10.67 26.76
CA ALA A 236 29.77 11.23 28.07
C ALA A 236 30.85 12.26 28.38
N GLY A 237 30.49 13.42 28.92
CA GLY A 237 31.46 14.45 29.29
C GLY A 237 30.81 15.69 29.87
N SER A 238 30.72 15.70 31.20
CA SER A 238 30.34 16.81 32.07
C SER A 238 31.32 18.00 31.98
N THR A 239 30.83 19.24 32.16
CA THR A 239 31.14 20.16 33.28
C THR A 239 30.94 21.63 32.88
N ASN A 240 30.33 22.38 33.80
CA ASN A 240 30.14 23.83 33.78
C ASN A 240 31.48 24.56 33.79
N HIS A 241 31.61 25.68 33.07
CA HIS A 241 32.25 26.91 33.56
C HIS A 241 31.69 28.13 32.83
N GLY A 242 31.27 29.13 33.60
CA GLY A 242 30.66 30.35 33.10
C GLY A 242 31.64 31.28 32.39
N ARG A 243 31.09 32.17 31.56
CA ARG A 243 31.77 33.39 31.13
C ARG A 243 30.78 34.54 31.04
N LEU A 244 31.05 35.56 31.85
CA LEU A 244 30.36 36.84 31.87
C LEU A 244 30.61 37.65 30.57
N LYS A 245 29.54 38.34 30.16
CA LYS A 245 29.44 39.68 29.54
C LYS A 245 30.31 40.02 28.32
N THR A 246 29.62 40.43 27.25
CA THR A 246 29.69 41.82 26.75
C THR A 246 28.36 42.23 26.13
N ARG A 247 27.80 43.34 26.62
CA ARG A 247 26.66 44.07 26.06
C ARG A 247 27.13 44.80 24.80
N HIS A 248 26.36 44.69 23.72
CA HIS A 248 26.21 45.79 22.75
C HIS A 248 24.72 46.08 22.65
N GLY A 249 24.36 47.28 23.13
CA GLY A 249 23.02 47.82 22.97
C GLY A 249 22.87 48.43 21.58
N SER A 250 21.71 48.21 20.97
CA SER A 250 21.15 49.05 19.93
C SER A 250 19.68 49.24 20.26
N LEU A 251 19.28 50.50 20.35
CA LEU A 251 18.00 50.99 20.83
C LEU A 251 16.82 50.51 19.98
N SER A 252 15.86 49.85 20.62
CA SER A 252 14.42 49.94 20.31
C SER A 252 13.61 49.32 21.46
N ASP A 253 13.60 49.96 22.63
CA ASP A 253 12.79 49.52 23.77
C ASP A 253 11.39 50.11 23.68
N THR A 254 10.52 49.49 22.88
CA THR A 254 9.14 49.33 23.33
C THR A 254 9.14 48.24 24.40
N PRO A 255 8.39 48.37 25.51
CA PRO A 255 8.28 47.30 26.48
C PRO A 255 7.50 46.17 25.82
N ALA A 256 8.20 45.27 25.14
CA ALA A 256 7.66 43.98 24.78
C ALA A 256 7.23 43.34 26.09
N THR A 257 5.92 43.31 26.32
CA THR A 257 5.29 42.46 27.32
C THR A 257 5.93 41.10 27.17
N LEU A 258 6.78 40.74 28.14
CA LEU A 258 7.37 39.41 28.25
C LEU A 258 6.20 38.44 28.43
N GLU A 259 5.67 37.95 27.31
CA GLU A 259 4.62 36.94 27.30
C GLU A 259 5.23 35.65 27.84
N HIS A 260 5.04 35.43 29.14
CA HIS A 260 5.28 34.13 29.76
C HIS A 260 4.16 33.21 29.27
N SER A 261 4.53 32.14 28.59
CA SER A 261 3.59 31.11 28.15
C SER A 261 3.70 29.90 29.07
N VAL A 262 2.58 29.22 29.35
CA VAL A 262 2.60 27.95 30.09
C VAL A 262 2.65 26.80 29.09
N CYS A 263 3.62 25.91 29.25
CA CYS A 263 3.71 24.73 28.39
C CYS A 263 2.58 23.75 28.69
N VAL A 264 1.77 23.38 27.70
CA VAL A 264 0.65 22.45 27.88
C VAL A 264 1.08 21.03 28.26
N VAL A 265 2.34 20.68 28.02
CA VAL A 265 2.88 19.33 28.25
C VAL A 265 3.53 19.20 29.63
N CYS A 266 4.51 20.05 29.96
CA CYS A 266 5.21 19.99 31.25
C CYS A 266 4.66 20.94 32.32
N ARG A 267 3.68 21.80 31.97
CA ARG A 267 3.04 22.81 32.84
C ARG A 267 3.98 23.86 33.43
N GLN A 268 5.20 23.98 32.92
CA GLN A 268 6.13 25.03 33.32
C GLN A 268 5.90 26.30 32.50
N GLU A 269 6.04 27.44 33.16
CA GLU A 269 6.14 28.74 32.50
C GLU A 269 7.46 28.84 31.76
N TYR A 270 7.43 29.36 30.55
CA TYR A 270 8.60 29.53 29.72
C TYR A 270 8.53 30.84 28.91
N LYS A 271 9.70 31.36 28.56
CA LYS A 271 9.86 32.47 27.63
C LYS A 271 10.27 31.92 26.28
N GLU A 272 9.69 32.43 25.20
CA GLU A 272 9.99 31.93 23.85
C GLU A 272 11.47 32.12 23.48
N ALA A 273 12.12 33.18 24.01
CA ALA A 273 13.55 33.40 23.84
C ALA A 273 14.43 32.28 24.43
N ASP A 274 13.95 31.58 25.45
CA ASP A 274 14.64 30.47 26.12
C ASP A 274 14.15 29.08 25.63
N ASN A 275 13.24 29.07 24.64
CA ASN A 275 12.58 27.85 24.15
C ASN A 275 13.39 27.13 23.05
N HIS A 276 14.32 26.27 23.46
CA HIS A 276 15.11 25.43 22.56
C HIS A 276 14.66 23.96 22.56
N ASP A 277 15.15 23.13 21.63
CA ASP A 277 14.73 21.74 21.41
C ASP A 277 14.91 20.78 22.59
N ARG A 278 15.52 21.24 23.68
CA ARG A 278 15.67 20.47 24.93
C ARG A 278 15.15 21.19 26.18
N ALA A 279 14.36 22.25 26.02
CA ALA A 279 13.89 23.09 27.12
C ALA A 279 12.80 22.38 27.93
N CYS A 280 11.89 21.70 27.23
CA CYS A 280 10.82 20.92 27.81
C CYS A 280 11.24 19.46 28.00
N ARG A 281 10.97 18.91 29.18
CA ARG A 281 11.14 17.48 29.47
C ARG A 281 9.77 16.85 29.74
N PHE A 282 9.38 15.86 28.94
CA PHE A 282 8.02 15.33 28.94
C PHE A 282 7.94 13.84 28.59
N HIS A 283 6.76 13.26 28.73
CA HIS A 283 6.44 11.90 28.27
C HIS A 283 5.57 11.97 27.02
N LEU A 284 5.99 11.29 25.95
CA LEU A 284 5.30 11.34 24.66
C LEU A 284 3.94 10.62 24.67
N LYS A 285 3.85 9.55 25.48
CA LYS A 285 2.69 8.68 25.58
C LYS A 285 2.13 8.73 26.99
N PRO A 286 0.80 8.63 27.19
CA PRO A 286 0.19 8.59 28.52
C PRO A 286 0.69 7.37 29.32
N TYR A 287 0.55 7.42 30.65
CA TYR A 287 0.78 6.24 31.47
C TYR A 287 -0.33 5.20 31.23
N LYS A 288 0.03 3.92 31.38
CA LYS A 288 -0.92 2.81 31.38
C LYS A 288 -0.85 2.13 32.74
N GLU A 289 -2.01 1.73 33.26
CA GLU A 289 -2.07 0.81 34.38
C GLU A 289 -1.75 -0.59 33.86
N PHE A 290 -0.72 -1.21 34.45
CA PHE A 290 -0.36 -2.59 34.15
C PHE A 290 -1.00 -3.48 35.22
N ASN A 291 -2.01 -4.25 34.80
CA ASN A 291 -2.86 -5.07 35.68
C ASN A 291 -2.09 -6.06 36.56
N PHE A 292 -0.90 -6.48 36.14
CA PHE A 292 -0.09 -7.46 36.86
C PHE A 292 0.48 -6.93 38.19
N GLU A 293 0.74 -5.62 38.30
CA GLU A 293 1.41 -5.05 39.48
C GLU A 293 0.62 -3.90 40.11
N LYS A 294 -0.55 -3.55 39.57
CA LYS A 294 -1.25 -2.28 39.87
C LYS A 294 -0.34 -1.05 39.76
N SER A 295 0.75 -1.16 38.99
CA SER A 295 1.73 -0.09 38.83
C SER A 295 1.34 0.78 37.64
N LYS A 296 1.34 2.10 37.86
CA LYS A 296 1.19 3.10 36.79
C LYS A 296 2.55 3.35 36.19
N ARG A 297 2.75 3.01 34.91
CA ARG A 297 4.02 3.22 34.22
C ARG A 297 3.83 3.99 32.92
N TRP A 298 4.77 4.86 32.60
CA TRP A 298 4.77 5.62 31.34
C TRP A 298 5.06 4.71 30.15
N GLN A 299 4.21 4.70 29.13
CA GLN A 299 4.40 3.84 27.95
C GLN A 299 5.68 4.15 27.16
N CYS A 300 6.21 5.38 27.24
CA CYS A 300 7.43 5.74 26.52
C CYS A 300 8.72 5.14 27.13
N CYS A 301 8.73 4.82 28.43
CA CYS A 301 9.97 4.48 29.14
C CYS A 301 9.82 3.47 30.27
N PHE A 302 8.61 2.98 30.53
CA PHE A 302 8.24 2.03 31.58
C PHE A 302 8.64 2.41 33.01
N LYS A 303 9.03 3.66 33.25
CA LYS A 303 9.26 4.18 34.60
C LYS A 303 7.93 4.43 35.32
N SER A 304 7.97 4.34 36.65
CA SER A 304 6.82 4.65 37.52
C SER A 304 6.27 6.05 37.24
N ALA A 305 4.95 6.18 37.18
CA ALA A 305 4.27 7.45 36.98
C ALA A 305 4.47 8.42 38.15
N GLU A 306 4.78 7.92 39.34
CA GLU A 306 4.85 8.72 40.57
C GLU A 306 6.18 9.49 40.72
N THR A 307 7.26 9.00 40.10
CA THR A 307 8.62 9.52 40.34
C THR A 307 9.40 9.83 39.06
N ALA A 308 8.85 9.52 37.88
CA ALA A 308 9.57 9.74 36.63
C ALA A 308 9.51 11.19 36.17
N ALA A 309 10.69 11.82 36.08
CA ALA A 309 10.88 12.95 35.19
C ALA A 309 10.68 12.51 33.72
N GLY A 310 10.25 13.45 32.87
CA GLY A 310 10.01 13.20 31.44
C GLY A 310 11.11 12.40 30.74
N CYS A 311 10.70 11.46 29.89
CA CYS A 311 11.60 10.56 29.14
C CYS A 311 12.17 11.19 27.87
N SER A 312 11.49 12.22 27.36
CA SER A 312 11.80 12.90 26.10
C SER A 312 12.13 14.37 26.34
N PHE A 313 12.83 14.97 25.38
CA PHE A 313 13.18 16.38 25.35
C PHE A 313 12.59 17.03 24.09
N GLY A 314 12.18 18.29 24.21
CA GLY A 314 11.63 19.06 23.09
C GLY A 314 11.55 20.54 23.43
N LYS A 315 10.97 21.32 22.53
CA LYS A 315 10.54 22.69 22.83
C LYS A 315 9.31 22.66 23.73
N HIS A 316 9.16 23.67 24.57
CA HIS A 316 7.87 23.98 25.16
C HIS A 316 6.89 24.35 24.04
N THR A 317 5.63 23.96 24.23
CA THR A 317 4.53 24.36 23.35
C THR A 317 3.37 24.88 24.18
N SER A 318 2.79 25.99 23.74
CA SER A 318 1.54 26.56 24.26
C SER A 318 0.29 26.03 23.54
N LYS A 319 0.47 25.22 22.49
CA LYS A 319 -0.60 24.60 21.70
C LYS A 319 -0.54 23.08 21.80
N LEU A 320 -1.70 22.44 21.94
CA LEU A 320 -1.87 20.99 21.77
C LEU A 320 -1.75 20.65 20.27
N THR A 321 -0.52 20.64 19.77
CA THR A 321 -0.21 20.00 18.49
C THR A 321 0.04 18.52 18.79
N TYR A 322 -0.75 17.63 18.19
CA TYR A 322 -0.50 16.20 18.25
C TYR A 322 0.89 15.93 17.63
N TRP A 323 1.79 15.32 18.42
CA TRP A 323 3.17 14.98 18.04
C TRP A 323 3.27 13.52 17.59
#